data_AF-A0A367YTV7-F1
#
_entry.id   AF-A0A367YTV7-F1
#
_cell.length_a   1.000
_cell.length_b   1.000
_cell.length_c   1.000
_cell.angle_alpha   90.00
_cell.angle_beta   90.00
_cell.angle_gamma   90.00
#
_symmetry.space_group_name_H-M   'P 1'
#
loop_
_entity.id
_entity.type
_entity.pdbx_description
1 polymer ?
#
loop_
_entity_poly.entity_id
_entity_poly.type
_entity_poly.pdbx_seq_one_letter_code
_entity_poly.pdbx_strand_id
1 'polypeptide(L)'
;MTRAQRTGRLVAAATVAVLTACTEQEPLVTEPPPPIPPETELWAHGMLLQQGTDAPVLCVGGVMESYPPQCGGPEVVGLDWADVAEHEDAFDVRWGEAYVVGTFDGRRFTLTRPPSTTVPTGVPTPAPEPEPDFPQLCDDPFRGGSQEAGEDLDAQAALQARLIDYPGYVASWVSNGRNLFNVTVTGDPEQAWSDFREVWRGGLCVAQRDSPPQKDVLAAQEAVTGIADEVGVLGAAGTRTGLLEVDVLLADQATVTAVHRAVAPWLSPKQVEVTGALQPVPG
;
A
#
# COMPACT_ATOMS: atom_id res chain seq x y z
N MET A 1 -1.98 -81.68 2.31
CA MET A 1 -1.04 -81.34 1.23
C MET A 1 -1.76 -80.47 0.23
N THR A 2 -1.50 -79.15 0.24
CA THR A 2 -1.80 -78.06 -0.75
C THR A 2 -2.28 -76.81 0.00
N ARG A 3 -2.04 -75.57 -0.42
CA ARG A 3 -0.88 -74.88 -1.00
C ARG A 3 -1.13 -73.41 -0.62
N ALA A 4 -0.11 -72.73 -0.12
CA ALA A 4 -0.17 -71.32 0.27
C ALA A 4 -0.52 -70.40 -0.91
N GLN A 5 -1.32 -69.37 -0.65
CA GLN A 5 -1.35 -68.15 -1.45
C GLN A 5 -1.39 -66.94 -0.49
N ARG A 6 -0.25 -66.24 -0.42
CA ARG A 6 -0.11 -64.90 0.17
C ARG A 6 -0.54 -63.89 -0.89
N THR A 7 -1.58 -63.13 -0.64
CA THR A 7 -1.95 -61.95 -1.44
C THR A 7 -1.54 -60.70 -0.65
N GLY A 8 -0.43 -60.09 -1.08
CA GLY A 8 -0.01 -58.78 -0.60
C GLY A 8 -0.93 -57.70 -1.14
N ARG A 9 -1.48 -56.87 -0.25
CA ARG A 9 -2.20 -55.64 -0.61
C ARG A 9 -1.19 -54.49 -0.66
N LEU A 10 -0.99 -53.93 -1.85
CA LEU A 10 -0.30 -52.65 -2.04
C LEU A 10 -1.16 -51.53 -1.46
N VAL A 11 -0.59 -50.74 -0.55
CA VAL A 11 -1.15 -49.46 -0.09
C VAL A 11 -0.68 -48.40 -1.08
N ALA A 12 -1.57 -47.90 -1.92
CA ALA A 12 -1.31 -46.73 -2.76
C ALA A 12 -1.45 -45.48 -1.89
N ALA A 13 -0.33 -44.81 -1.60
CA ALA A 13 -0.31 -43.49 -0.99
C ALA A 13 -0.77 -42.46 -2.03
N ALA A 14 -1.96 -41.90 -1.85
CA ALA A 14 -2.44 -40.77 -2.63
C ALA A 14 -1.83 -39.49 -2.04
N THR A 15 -0.77 -38.99 -2.68
CA THR A 15 -0.18 -37.69 -2.37
C THR A 15 -1.13 -36.59 -2.86
N VAL A 16 -1.83 -35.95 -1.92
CA VAL A 16 -2.62 -34.75 -2.21
C VAL A 16 -1.62 -33.60 -2.38
N ALA A 17 -1.43 -33.15 -3.62
CA ALA A 17 -0.69 -31.93 -3.91
C ALA A 17 -1.55 -30.73 -3.47
N VAL A 18 -1.11 -30.05 -2.40
CA VAL A 18 -1.67 -28.76 -2.00
C VAL A 18 -1.17 -27.75 -3.04
N LEU A 19 -2.06 -27.32 -3.94
CA LEU A 19 -1.81 -26.17 -4.80
C LEU A 19 -1.82 -24.93 -3.89
N THR A 20 -0.64 -24.47 -3.51
CA THR A 20 -0.45 -23.11 -3.00
C THR A 20 -0.83 -22.15 -4.11
N ALA A 21 -2.01 -21.54 -3.99
CA ALA A 21 -2.35 -20.36 -4.78
C ALA A 21 -1.39 -19.25 -4.33
N CYS A 22 -0.42 -18.91 -5.18
CA CYS A 22 0.28 -17.64 -5.06
C CYS A 22 -0.75 -16.56 -5.40
N THR A 23 -1.20 -15.83 -4.39
CA THR A 23 -1.85 -14.54 -4.57
C THR A 23 -0.79 -13.63 -5.18
N GLU A 24 -0.95 -13.25 -6.45
CA GLU A 24 -0.07 -12.29 -7.11
C GLU A 24 -0.44 -10.90 -6.57
N GLN A 25 0.23 -10.52 -5.50
CA GLN A 25 0.15 -9.21 -4.86
C GLN A 25 0.92 -8.22 -5.75
N GLU A 26 0.54 -6.93 -5.75
CA GLU A 26 1.33 -5.89 -6.42
C GLU A 26 2.82 -6.02 -6.05
N PRO A 27 3.76 -5.73 -6.96
CA PRO A 27 5.16 -5.99 -6.72
C PRO A 27 5.69 -5.07 -5.62
N LEU A 28 5.60 -5.56 -4.37
CA LEU A 28 6.21 -4.95 -3.21
C LEU A 28 7.73 -5.03 -3.36
N VAL A 29 8.38 -3.87 -3.53
CA VAL A 29 9.82 -3.80 -3.73
C VAL A 29 10.52 -3.59 -2.39
N THR A 30 10.95 -4.68 -1.75
CA THR A 30 11.72 -4.63 -0.49
C THR A 30 13.24 -4.62 -0.70
N GLU A 31 13.70 -4.88 -1.92
CA GLU A 31 15.11 -4.83 -2.33
C GLU A 31 15.22 -4.01 -3.62
N PRO A 32 16.31 -3.22 -3.81
CA PRO A 32 16.47 -2.47 -5.05
C PRO A 32 16.41 -3.39 -6.27
N PRO A 33 15.53 -3.11 -7.25
CA PRO A 33 15.43 -3.90 -8.45
C PRO A 33 16.67 -3.71 -9.33
N PRO A 34 16.90 -4.55 -10.35
CA PRO A 34 17.90 -4.25 -11.37
C PRO A 34 17.60 -2.91 -12.08
N PRO A 35 18.60 -2.26 -12.70
CA PRO A 35 18.36 -1.06 -13.50
C PRO A 35 17.32 -1.33 -14.58
N ILE A 36 16.38 -0.40 -14.75
CA ILE A 36 15.39 -0.43 -15.83
C ILE A 36 16.04 0.19 -17.08
N PRO A 37 16.19 -0.53 -18.20
CA PRO A 37 16.67 0.07 -19.45
C PRO A 37 15.76 1.22 -19.92
N PRO A 38 16.30 2.33 -20.47
CA PRO A 38 15.50 3.48 -20.91
C PRO A 38 14.41 3.16 -21.95
N GLU A 39 14.64 2.12 -22.76
CA GLU A 39 13.71 1.63 -23.78
C GLU A 39 12.62 0.69 -23.23
N THR A 40 12.62 0.41 -21.93
CA THR A 40 11.61 -0.45 -21.30
C THR A 40 10.24 0.21 -21.42
N GLU A 41 9.28 -0.52 -21.99
CA GLU A 41 7.89 -0.08 -21.92
C GLU A 41 7.40 -0.17 -20.48
N LEU A 42 6.87 0.94 -20.00
CA LEU A 42 6.20 1.08 -18.73
C LEU A 42 4.71 1.22 -18.99
N TRP A 43 3.90 0.86 -18.01
CA TRP A 43 2.46 1.06 -18.01
C TRP A 43 2.00 1.75 -16.73
N ALA A 44 0.84 2.39 -16.82
CA ALA A 44 0.11 2.93 -15.70
C ALA A 44 -1.39 2.89 -15.99
N HIS A 45 -2.21 2.87 -14.94
CA HIS A 45 -3.65 3.11 -15.02
C HIS A 45 -3.96 4.35 -14.19
N GLY A 46 -4.63 5.33 -14.78
CA GLY A 46 -4.99 6.54 -14.06
C GLY A 46 -5.64 7.60 -14.94
N MET A 47 -5.88 8.76 -14.31
CA MET A 47 -6.50 9.89 -14.99
C MET A 47 -5.48 10.61 -15.88
N LEU A 48 -5.89 10.92 -17.10
CA LEU A 48 -5.25 11.88 -17.99
C LEU A 48 -5.95 13.22 -17.81
N LEU A 49 -5.20 14.32 -17.78
CA LEU A 49 -5.76 15.66 -17.61
C LEU A 49 -5.06 16.65 -18.53
N GLN A 50 -5.82 17.54 -19.16
CA GLN A 50 -5.31 18.65 -19.96
C GLN A 50 -6.07 19.93 -19.59
N GLN A 51 -5.34 21.02 -19.36
CA GLN A 51 -5.91 22.35 -19.17
C GLN A 51 -5.64 23.20 -20.42
N GLY A 52 -6.71 23.64 -21.08
CA GLY A 52 -6.67 24.44 -22.30
C GLY A 52 -5.79 23.82 -23.37
N THR A 53 -4.73 24.54 -23.73
CA THR A 53 -3.75 24.11 -24.75
C THR A 53 -2.46 23.54 -24.16
N ASP A 54 -2.39 23.37 -22.85
CA ASP A 54 -1.20 22.83 -22.18
C ASP A 54 -0.97 21.37 -22.58
N ALA A 55 0.22 20.85 -22.32
CA ALA A 55 0.48 19.43 -22.54
C ALA A 55 -0.41 18.61 -21.58
N PRO A 56 -1.03 17.52 -22.06
CA PRO A 56 -1.74 16.61 -21.17
C PRO A 56 -0.76 15.98 -20.19
N VAL A 57 -1.23 15.68 -18.98
CA VAL A 57 -0.46 15.03 -17.92
C VAL A 57 -1.12 13.72 -17.51
N LEU A 58 -0.30 12.76 -17.10
CA LEU A 58 -0.76 11.56 -16.41
C LEU A 58 -0.81 11.89 -14.93
N CYS A 59 -2.01 11.90 -14.36
CA CYS A 59 -2.20 12.11 -12.93
C CYS A 59 -1.60 10.94 -12.16
N VAL A 60 -0.56 11.24 -11.38
CA VAL A 60 0.14 10.29 -10.52
C VAL A 60 0.14 10.85 -9.10
N GLY A 61 -0.14 10.00 -8.11
CA GLY A 61 -0.36 10.43 -6.73
C GLY A 61 -1.78 10.95 -6.49
N GLY A 62 -1.92 11.96 -5.62
CA GLY A 62 -3.23 12.47 -5.19
C GLY A 62 -3.98 13.24 -6.28
N VAL A 63 -5.23 12.85 -6.52
CA VAL A 63 -6.19 13.61 -7.34
C VAL A 63 -7.15 14.37 -6.42
N MET A 64 -7.32 15.66 -6.65
CA MET A 64 -8.30 16.45 -5.90
C MET A 64 -9.72 16.16 -6.38
N GLU A 65 -10.60 15.82 -5.43
CA GLU A 65 -12.04 15.59 -5.66
C GLU A 65 -12.78 16.92 -5.94
N SER A 66 -12.50 17.54 -7.09
CA SER A 66 -13.16 18.75 -7.59
C SER A 66 -13.73 18.53 -9.00
N TYR A 67 -14.55 19.49 -9.45
CA TYR A 67 -15.10 19.49 -10.82
C TYR A 67 -14.82 20.85 -11.49
N PRO A 68 -13.79 20.97 -12.34
CA PRO A 68 -12.90 19.90 -12.83
C PRO A 68 -11.93 19.39 -11.75
N PRO A 69 -11.42 18.16 -11.89
CA PRO A 69 -10.40 17.64 -10.97
C PRO A 69 -9.06 18.36 -11.18
N GLN A 70 -8.15 18.20 -10.21
CA GLN A 70 -6.80 18.75 -10.26
C GLN A 70 -5.80 17.68 -9.85
N CYS A 71 -4.69 17.57 -10.56
CA CYS A 71 -3.63 16.60 -10.30
C CYS A 71 -2.29 17.13 -10.87
N GLY A 72 -1.20 16.44 -10.55
CA GLY A 72 0.09 16.64 -11.20
C GLY A 72 0.64 15.33 -11.74
N GLY A 73 1.71 15.42 -12.53
CA GLY A 73 2.43 14.26 -13.03
C GLY A 73 3.20 14.52 -14.32
N PRO A 74 3.77 13.48 -14.94
CA PRO A 74 4.56 13.63 -16.14
C PRO A 74 3.71 14.08 -17.33
N GLU A 75 4.30 14.94 -18.18
CA GLU A 75 3.71 15.31 -19.47
C GLU A 75 3.56 14.05 -20.34
N VAL A 76 2.38 13.86 -20.94
CA VAL A 76 2.09 12.73 -21.83
C VAL A 76 2.30 13.18 -23.27
N VAL A 77 3.27 12.56 -23.94
CA VAL A 77 3.61 12.85 -25.33
C VAL A 77 2.93 11.83 -26.25
N GLY A 78 2.29 12.34 -27.30
CA GLY A 78 1.62 11.51 -28.31
C GLY A 78 0.16 11.18 -27.98
N LEU A 79 -0.43 11.81 -26.96
CA LEU A 79 -1.86 11.65 -26.65
C LEU A 79 -2.73 12.31 -27.72
N ASP A 80 -3.67 11.53 -28.28
CA ASP A 80 -4.83 12.04 -29.00
C ASP A 80 -6.08 11.75 -28.17
N TRP A 81 -6.84 12.79 -27.82
CA TRP A 81 -8.08 12.63 -27.04
C TRP A 81 -9.16 11.84 -27.79
N ALA A 82 -9.06 11.71 -29.12
CA ALA A 82 -9.94 10.82 -29.88
C ALA A 82 -9.78 9.33 -29.51
N ASP A 83 -8.63 8.95 -28.93
CA ASP A 83 -8.35 7.58 -28.47
C ASP A 83 -8.79 7.33 -27.01
N VAL A 84 -9.19 8.38 -26.27
CA VAL A 84 -9.69 8.27 -24.89
C VAL A 84 -11.21 8.18 -24.95
N ALA A 85 -11.73 6.94 -24.89
CA ALA A 85 -13.14 6.67 -25.15
C ALA A 85 -14.10 7.37 -24.15
N GLU A 86 -13.71 7.44 -22.88
CA GLU A 86 -14.48 8.06 -21.80
C GLU A 86 -13.69 9.25 -21.25
N HIS A 87 -14.07 10.45 -21.70
CA HIS A 87 -13.50 11.72 -21.25
C HIS A 87 -14.60 12.75 -21.00
N GLU A 88 -14.31 13.69 -20.11
CA GLU A 88 -15.13 14.83 -19.75
C GLU A 88 -14.43 16.14 -20.09
N ASP A 89 -15.22 17.18 -20.30
CA ASP A 89 -14.78 18.51 -20.67
C ASP A 89 -15.57 19.57 -19.88
N ALA A 90 -14.89 20.34 -19.03
CA ALA A 90 -15.50 21.45 -18.32
C ALA A 90 -14.48 22.53 -17.96
N PHE A 91 -14.90 23.80 -18.04
CA PHE A 91 -14.08 24.96 -17.65
C PHE A 91 -12.67 24.97 -18.26
N ASP A 92 -12.57 24.58 -19.54
CA ASP A 92 -11.30 24.46 -20.27
C ASP A 92 -10.36 23.38 -19.69
N VAL A 93 -10.89 22.41 -18.97
CA VAL A 93 -10.17 21.23 -18.50
C VAL A 93 -10.81 20.00 -19.13
N ARG A 94 -9.98 19.14 -19.71
CA ARG A 94 -10.35 17.83 -20.24
C ARG A 94 -9.72 16.75 -19.39
N TRP A 95 -10.48 15.72 -19.01
CA TRP A 95 -9.94 14.60 -18.26
C TRP A 95 -10.64 13.30 -18.61
N GLY A 96 -9.96 12.17 -18.40
CA GLY A 96 -10.52 10.83 -18.61
C GLY A 96 -9.59 9.79 -18.00
N GLU A 97 -10.09 8.59 -17.74
CA GLU A 97 -9.31 7.50 -17.17
C GLU A 97 -8.87 6.53 -18.28
N ALA A 98 -7.61 6.11 -18.25
CA ALA A 98 -7.10 5.15 -19.23
C ALA A 98 -5.90 4.36 -18.70
N TYR A 99 -5.72 3.17 -19.26
CA TYR A 99 -4.44 2.49 -19.27
C TYR A 99 -3.55 3.14 -20.33
N VAL A 100 -2.32 3.46 -19.96
CA VAL A 100 -1.30 4.00 -20.86
C VAL A 100 -0.07 3.09 -20.87
N VAL A 101 0.56 2.96 -22.04
CA VAL A 101 1.82 2.23 -22.21
C VAL A 101 2.79 3.08 -23.03
N GLY A 102 4.02 3.17 -22.56
CA GLY A 102 4.98 4.12 -23.10
C GLY A 102 6.38 4.00 -22.50
N THR A 103 7.25 4.94 -22.86
CA THR A 103 8.59 5.08 -22.27
C THR A 103 8.68 6.34 -21.43
N PHE A 104 9.46 6.31 -20.35
CA PHE A 104 9.65 7.45 -19.46
C PHE A 104 11.12 7.93 -19.50
N ASP A 105 11.34 9.22 -19.76
CA ASP A 105 12.67 9.81 -19.87
C ASP A 105 13.18 10.50 -18.58
N GLY A 106 12.45 10.31 -17.47
CA GLY A 106 12.67 11.02 -16.21
C GLY A 106 11.80 12.27 -16.04
N ARG A 107 11.10 12.71 -17.10
CA ARG A 107 10.20 13.88 -17.05
C ARG A 107 8.90 13.68 -17.82
N ARG A 108 8.97 13.03 -18.99
CA ARG A 108 7.85 12.86 -19.92
C ARG A 108 7.56 11.39 -20.13
N PHE A 109 6.27 11.07 -20.22
CA PHE A 109 5.79 9.76 -20.60
C PHE A 109 5.39 9.77 -22.07
N THR A 110 6.13 9.09 -22.93
CA THR A 110 5.85 9.04 -24.37
C THR A 110 5.09 7.77 -24.71
N LEU A 111 3.86 7.91 -25.22
CA LEU A 111 3.02 6.78 -25.57
C LEU A 111 3.66 5.97 -26.71
N THR A 112 3.78 4.66 -26.50
CA THR A 112 4.16 3.68 -27.54
C THR A 112 2.94 2.94 -28.10
N ARG A 113 1.81 3.04 -27.38
CA ARG A 113 0.53 2.43 -27.74
C ARG A 113 -0.61 3.44 -27.49
N PRO A 114 -1.73 3.35 -28.23
CA PRO A 114 -2.91 4.16 -27.91
C PRO A 114 -3.41 3.88 -26.48
N PRO A 115 -3.96 4.88 -25.77
CA PRO A 115 -4.65 4.65 -24.50
C PRO A 115 -5.75 3.60 -24.62
N SER A 116 -6.05 2.88 -23.53
CA SER A 116 -7.08 1.85 -23.52
C SER A 116 -7.97 1.93 -22.29
N THR A 117 -9.25 1.62 -22.43
CA THR A 117 -10.19 1.45 -21.30
C THR A 117 -10.13 0.06 -20.68
N THR A 118 -9.32 -0.84 -21.25
CA THR A 118 -9.13 -2.21 -20.77
C THR A 118 -7.65 -2.50 -20.59
N VAL A 119 -7.32 -3.48 -19.76
CA VAL A 119 -5.93 -3.91 -19.50
C VAL A 119 -5.22 -4.23 -20.83
N PRO A 120 -4.14 -3.50 -21.20
CA PRO A 120 -3.41 -3.73 -22.44
C PRO A 120 -2.72 -5.09 -22.49
N THR A 121 -2.42 -5.58 -23.69
CA THR A 121 -1.67 -6.85 -23.84
C THR A 121 -0.29 -6.77 -23.19
N GLY A 122 0.02 -7.78 -22.38
CA GLY A 122 1.29 -7.89 -21.63
C GLY A 122 1.27 -7.16 -20.29
N VAL A 123 0.26 -6.33 -20.01
CA VAL A 123 0.09 -5.69 -18.70
C VAL A 123 -0.61 -6.68 -17.75
N PRO A 124 -0.11 -6.87 -16.52
CA PRO A 124 -0.80 -7.67 -15.51
C PRO A 124 -2.20 -7.11 -15.27
N THR A 125 -3.19 -7.99 -15.14
CA THR A 125 -4.49 -7.56 -14.61
C THR A 125 -4.29 -7.20 -13.15
N PRO A 126 -4.60 -5.96 -12.71
CA PRO A 126 -4.53 -5.61 -11.30
C PRO A 126 -5.38 -6.61 -10.50
N ALA A 127 -4.79 -7.18 -9.46
CA ALA A 127 -5.58 -7.94 -8.50
C ALA A 127 -6.59 -6.99 -7.86
N PRO A 128 -7.80 -7.46 -7.50
CA PRO A 128 -8.68 -6.66 -6.66
C PRO A 128 -7.92 -6.30 -5.39
N GLU A 129 -7.83 -5.01 -5.08
CA GLU A 129 -7.30 -4.60 -3.79
C GLU A 129 -8.13 -5.27 -2.68
N PRO A 130 -7.49 -5.96 -1.73
CA PRO A 130 -8.22 -6.53 -0.61
C PRO A 130 -8.84 -5.38 0.18
N GLU A 131 -10.15 -5.45 0.44
CA GLU A 131 -10.80 -4.47 1.30
C GLU A 131 -10.05 -4.39 2.65
N PRO A 132 -9.80 -3.18 3.17
CA PRO A 132 -9.14 -3.03 4.46
C PRO A 132 -9.97 -3.71 5.56
N ASP A 133 -9.53 -4.88 6.03
CA ASP A 133 -10.13 -5.50 7.21
C ASP A 133 -9.62 -4.79 8.48
N PHE A 134 -10.51 -4.50 9.41
CA PHE A 134 -10.21 -3.90 10.71
C PHE A 134 -10.50 -4.91 11.82
N PRO A 135 -9.72 -6.02 11.92
CA PRO A 135 -10.06 -7.13 12.78
C PRO A 135 -9.93 -6.77 14.26
N GLN A 136 -10.76 -7.40 15.08
CA GLN A 136 -10.63 -7.38 16.53
C GLN A 136 -9.49 -8.32 16.94
N LEU A 137 -8.52 -7.85 17.72
CA LEU A 137 -7.31 -8.59 18.06
C LEU A 137 -7.46 -9.59 19.23
N CYS A 138 -8.58 -9.55 19.96
CA CYS A 138 -8.82 -10.35 21.16
C CYS A 138 -10.27 -10.83 21.24
N ASP A 139 -10.57 -11.87 22.01
CA ASP A 139 -11.94 -12.38 22.13
C ASP A 139 -12.85 -11.50 23.00
N ASP A 140 -12.29 -10.90 24.07
CA ASP A 140 -13.02 -10.06 25.02
C ASP A 140 -12.41 -8.64 25.10
N PRO A 141 -12.86 -7.69 24.23
CA PRO A 141 -12.38 -6.31 24.23
C PRO A 141 -12.84 -5.52 25.47
N PHE A 142 -13.85 -6.01 26.19
CA PHE A 142 -14.43 -5.34 27.35
C PHE A 142 -13.92 -5.90 28.67
N ARG A 143 -12.93 -6.80 28.65
CA ARG A 143 -12.20 -7.20 29.86
C ARG A 143 -11.82 -5.95 30.65
N GLY A 144 -12.24 -5.87 31.91
CA GLY A 144 -11.97 -4.74 32.81
C GLY A 144 -12.61 -3.39 32.41
N GLY A 145 -13.59 -3.38 31.51
CA GLY A 145 -14.26 -2.20 30.97
C GLY A 145 -15.75 -2.45 30.67
N SER A 146 -16.35 -1.58 29.85
CA SER A 146 -17.73 -1.76 29.34
C SER A 146 -17.95 -1.04 28.00
N GLN A 147 -19.07 -1.33 27.35
CA GLN A 147 -19.43 -0.68 26.09
C GLN A 147 -19.79 0.80 26.28
N GLU A 148 -20.51 1.12 27.36
CA GLU A 148 -20.95 2.48 27.69
C GLU A 148 -19.77 3.40 27.97
N ALA A 149 -18.73 2.88 28.61
CA ALA A 149 -17.52 3.64 28.88
C ALA A 149 -16.76 4.03 27.60
N GLY A 150 -17.03 3.36 26.47
CA GLY A 150 -16.47 3.72 25.17
C GLY A 150 -17.11 4.96 24.54
N GLU A 151 -18.19 5.51 25.10
CA GLU A 151 -18.86 6.71 24.58
C GLU A 151 -18.23 8.01 25.14
N ASP A 152 -17.25 7.90 26.04
CA ASP A 152 -16.54 9.03 26.62
C ASP A 152 -15.42 9.53 25.67
N LEU A 153 -15.68 10.69 25.04
CA LEU A 153 -14.76 11.31 24.08
C LEU A 153 -13.49 11.86 24.73
N ASP A 154 -13.55 12.30 25.99
CA ASP A 154 -12.37 12.80 26.69
C ASP A 154 -11.44 11.64 27.05
N ALA A 155 -12.00 10.51 27.48
CA ALA A 155 -11.25 9.28 27.69
C ALA A 155 -10.65 8.74 26.38
N GLN A 156 -11.38 8.86 25.26
CA GLN A 156 -10.88 8.47 23.95
C GLN A 156 -9.67 9.33 23.53
N ALA A 157 -9.76 10.65 23.70
CA ALA A 157 -8.65 11.56 23.43
C ALA A 157 -7.44 11.27 24.34
N ALA A 158 -7.68 10.96 25.62
CA ALA A 158 -6.64 10.58 26.57
C ALA A 158 -5.93 9.29 26.16
N LEU A 159 -6.66 8.29 25.66
CA LEU A 159 -6.06 7.07 25.10
C LEU A 159 -5.17 7.40 23.90
N GLN A 160 -5.67 8.18 22.94
CA GLN A 160 -4.92 8.52 21.74
C GLN A 160 -3.60 9.24 22.08
N ALA A 161 -3.65 10.22 22.99
CA ALA A 161 -2.45 10.88 23.49
C ALA A 161 -1.49 9.90 24.18
N ARG A 162 -2.02 8.99 25.02
CA ARG A 162 -1.23 7.97 25.70
C ARG A 162 -0.53 7.01 24.73
N LEU A 163 -1.19 6.63 23.64
CA LEU A 163 -0.65 5.74 22.61
C LEU A 163 0.55 6.37 21.89
N ILE A 164 0.43 7.63 21.46
CA ILE A 164 1.48 8.34 20.72
C ILE A 164 2.79 8.39 21.52
N ASP A 165 2.70 8.58 22.83
CA ASP A 165 3.86 8.66 23.72
C ASP A 165 4.29 7.29 24.28
N TYR A 166 3.58 6.20 23.96
CA TYR A 166 3.85 4.90 24.55
C TYR A 166 5.08 4.24 23.93
N PRO A 167 6.09 3.85 24.73
CA PRO A 167 7.27 3.15 24.23
C PRO A 167 6.89 1.85 23.51
N GLY A 168 7.25 1.73 22.24
CA GLY A 168 6.96 0.54 21.45
C GLY A 168 5.54 0.48 20.89
N TYR A 169 4.75 1.56 20.94
CA TYR A 169 3.52 1.65 20.16
C TYR A 169 3.82 1.52 18.67
N VAL A 170 3.09 0.63 17.97
CA VAL A 170 3.26 0.33 16.54
C VAL A 170 2.14 0.96 15.72
N ALA A 171 0.89 0.57 15.97
CA ALA A 171 -0.29 1.06 15.26
C ALA A 171 -1.56 0.80 16.06
N SER A 172 -2.63 1.55 15.79
CA SER A 172 -3.97 1.28 16.30
C SER A 172 -5.05 1.54 15.26
N TRP A 173 -6.19 0.88 15.43
CA TRP A 173 -7.40 1.06 14.61
C TRP A 173 -8.65 0.73 15.42
N VAL A 174 -9.83 1.05 14.87
CA VAL A 174 -11.13 0.70 15.46
C VAL A 174 -11.87 -0.36 14.64
N SER A 175 -12.35 -1.43 15.27
CA SER A 175 -13.04 -2.52 14.56
C SER A 175 -14.54 -2.29 14.34
N ASN A 176 -15.16 -1.44 15.15
CA ASN A 176 -16.59 -1.15 15.08
C ASN A 176 -16.88 0.23 14.45
N GLY A 177 -15.87 0.84 13.82
CA GLY A 177 -15.96 2.17 13.22
C GLY A 177 -16.13 3.34 14.21
N ARG A 178 -16.06 3.08 15.52
CA ARG A 178 -16.29 4.11 16.56
C ARG A 178 -15.26 4.07 17.68
N ASN A 179 -15.28 3.04 18.51
CA ASN A 179 -14.67 3.06 19.85
C ASN A 179 -14.19 1.69 20.36
N LEU A 180 -14.05 0.69 19.50
CA LEU A 180 -13.38 -0.57 19.86
C LEU A 180 -11.94 -0.52 19.37
N PHE A 181 -11.02 -0.12 20.25
CA PHE A 181 -9.61 0.06 19.92
C PHE A 181 -8.87 -1.27 19.87
N ASN A 182 -8.08 -1.43 18.82
CA ASN A 182 -7.07 -2.46 18.67
C ASN A 182 -5.72 -1.78 18.62
N VAL A 183 -4.80 -2.21 19.47
CA VAL A 183 -3.48 -1.60 19.61
C VAL A 183 -2.43 -2.68 19.43
N THR A 184 -1.38 -2.35 18.68
CA THR A 184 -0.21 -3.22 18.56
C THR A 184 1.00 -2.55 19.17
N VAL A 185 1.78 -3.32 19.92
CA VAL A 185 3.00 -2.88 20.61
C VAL A 185 4.15 -3.84 20.34
N THR A 186 5.40 -3.37 20.45
CA THR A 186 6.59 -4.23 20.35
C THR A 186 6.91 -4.95 21.66
N GLY A 187 6.50 -4.37 22.79
CA GLY A 187 6.72 -4.88 24.14
C GLY A 187 5.67 -5.87 24.62
N ASP A 188 5.55 -6.03 25.95
CA ASP A 188 4.57 -6.92 26.58
C ASP A 188 3.13 -6.38 26.38
N PRO A 189 2.25 -7.10 25.69
CA PRO A 189 0.89 -6.65 25.42
C PRO A 189 -0.01 -6.62 26.65
N GLU A 190 0.21 -7.46 27.68
CA GLU A 190 -0.60 -7.42 28.90
C GLU A 190 -0.23 -6.23 29.78
N GLN A 191 1.06 -5.87 29.83
CA GLN A 191 1.49 -4.63 30.50
C GLN A 191 0.92 -3.40 29.78
N ALA A 192 1.04 -3.34 28.45
CA ALA A 192 0.49 -2.24 27.66
C ALA A 192 -1.04 -2.15 27.80
N TRP A 193 -1.75 -3.28 27.77
CA TRP A 193 -3.18 -3.32 28.06
C TRP A 193 -3.50 -2.74 29.43
N SER A 194 -2.76 -3.10 30.48
CA SER A 194 -2.96 -2.58 31.82
C SER A 194 -2.77 -1.06 31.85
N ASP A 195 -1.70 -0.55 31.24
CA ASP A 195 -1.37 0.87 31.20
C ASP A 195 -2.45 1.69 30.46
N PHE A 196 -2.95 1.20 29.32
CA PHE A 196 -3.99 1.87 28.55
C PHE A 196 -5.36 1.80 29.24
N ARG A 197 -5.63 0.72 29.97
CA ARG A 197 -6.88 0.52 30.70
C ARG A 197 -7.07 1.51 31.85
N GLU A 198 -6.01 2.19 32.31
CA GLU A 198 -6.08 3.27 33.31
C GLU A 198 -6.82 4.51 32.79
N VAL A 199 -6.68 4.80 31.49
CA VAL A 199 -7.28 5.98 30.84
C VAL A 199 -8.48 5.64 29.96
N TRP A 200 -8.57 4.39 29.49
CA TRP A 200 -9.62 3.94 28.60
C TRP A 200 -10.38 2.74 29.15
N ARG A 201 -11.69 2.91 29.40
CA ARG A 201 -12.56 1.86 29.93
C ARG A 201 -13.51 1.25 28.88
N GLY A 202 -13.43 1.70 27.63
CA GLY A 202 -14.17 1.14 26.48
C GLY A 202 -13.57 -0.16 25.93
N GLY A 203 -13.95 -0.53 24.70
CA GLY A 203 -13.40 -1.73 24.04
C GLY A 203 -11.91 -1.56 23.73
N LEU A 204 -11.07 -2.50 24.18
CA LEU A 204 -9.62 -2.48 24.01
C LEU A 204 -9.05 -3.89 23.85
N CYS A 205 -8.45 -4.14 22.70
CA CYS A 205 -7.57 -5.27 22.46
C CYS A 205 -6.13 -4.77 22.27
N VAL A 206 -5.17 -5.46 22.88
CA VAL A 206 -3.74 -5.16 22.70
C VAL A 206 -3.04 -6.45 22.29
N ALA A 207 -2.20 -6.38 21.25
CA ALA A 207 -1.40 -7.51 20.80
C ALA A 207 0.06 -7.09 20.59
N GLN A 208 0.96 -8.06 20.68
CA GLN A 208 2.36 -7.84 20.33
C GLN A 208 2.58 -7.97 18.83
N ARG A 209 3.48 -7.17 18.27
CA ARG A 209 3.95 -7.31 16.90
C ARG A 209 5.44 -7.01 16.78
N ASP A 210 6.13 -7.78 15.96
CA ASP A 210 7.53 -7.56 15.58
C ASP A 210 7.61 -6.58 14.39
N SER A 211 7.27 -5.33 14.67
CA SER A 211 7.26 -4.21 13.72
C SER A 211 7.95 -2.99 14.34
N PRO A 212 8.46 -2.06 13.54
CA PRO A 212 9.07 -0.86 14.08
C PRO A 212 8.03 -0.03 14.85
N PRO A 213 8.42 0.66 15.93
CA PRO A 213 7.55 1.62 16.61
C PRO A 213 7.08 2.74 15.68
N GLN A 214 5.87 3.26 15.90
CA GLN A 214 5.27 4.31 15.08
C GLN A 214 6.16 5.55 14.98
N LYS A 215 6.84 5.94 16.07
CA LYS A 215 7.77 7.07 16.07
C LYS A 215 8.92 6.91 15.06
N ASP A 216 9.36 5.68 14.81
CA ASP A 216 10.47 5.38 13.90
C ASP A 216 9.94 5.43 12.46
N VAL A 217 8.70 4.95 12.23
CA VAL A 217 7.99 5.11 10.96
C VAL A 217 7.75 6.59 10.63
N LEU A 218 7.29 7.40 11.59
CA LEU A 218 7.06 8.83 11.39
C LEU A 218 8.35 9.59 11.04
N ALA A 219 9.45 9.28 11.73
CA ALA A 219 10.75 9.88 11.41
C ALA A 219 11.25 9.44 10.03
N ALA A 220 11.01 8.18 9.64
CA ALA A 220 11.31 7.70 8.31
C ALA A 220 10.44 8.37 7.21
N GLN A 221 9.14 8.60 7.47
CA GLN A 221 8.26 9.34 6.57
C GLN A 221 8.76 10.77 6.33
N GLU A 222 9.19 11.46 7.39
CA GLU A 222 9.78 12.80 7.29
C GLU A 222 11.08 12.76 6.46
N ALA A 223 11.94 11.76 6.65
CA ALA A 223 13.15 11.58 5.86
C ALA A 223 12.85 11.35 4.37
N VAL A 224 11.83 10.56 4.05
CA VAL A 224 11.37 10.34 2.66
C VAL A 224 10.81 11.63 2.04
N THR A 225 10.07 12.42 2.81
CA THR A 225 9.57 13.74 2.36
C THR A 225 10.73 14.67 1.98
N GLY A 226 11.85 14.59 2.72
CA GLY A 226 13.06 15.35 2.43
C GLY A 226 13.74 15.04 1.09
N ILE A 227 13.45 13.89 0.47
CA ILE A 227 13.96 13.48 -0.85
C ILE A 227 12.88 13.47 -1.94
N ALA A 228 11.67 13.97 -1.65
CA ALA A 228 10.50 13.79 -2.50
C ALA A 228 10.71 14.27 -3.94
N ASP A 229 11.24 15.49 -4.11
CA ASP A 229 11.48 16.09 -5.43
C ASP A 229 12.65 15.41 -6.18
N GLU A 230 13.61 14.80 -5.47
CA GLU A 230 14.78 14.15 -6.08
C GLU A 230 14.39 12.85 -6.76
N VAL A 231 13.51 12.07 -6.14
CA VAL A 231 13.17 10.70 -6.57
C VAL A 231 11.71 10.51 -6.96
N GLY A 232 10.93 11.60 -7.01
CA GLY A 232 9.53 11.59 -7.42
C GLY A 232 8.62 10.85 -6.45
N VAL A 233 8.73 11.12 -5.15
CA VAL A 233 7.80 10.56 -4.13
C VAL A 233 6.42 11.16 -4.34
N LEU A 234 5.42 10.28 -4.41
CA LEU A 234 4.00 10.61 -4.54
C LEU A 234 3.28 10.55 -3.18
N GLY A 235 3.74 9.69 -2.28
CA GLY A 235 3.18 9.51 -0.94
C GLY A 235 4.09 8.68 -0.04
N ALA A 236 3.95 8.85 1.27
CA ALA A 236 4.61 7.99 2.26
C ALA A 236 3.73 7.84 3.51
N ALA A 237 3.34 6.61 3.84
CA ALA A 237 2.37 6.31 4.89
C ALA A 237 2.82 5.15 5.79
N GLY A 238 2.55 5.25 7.09
CA GLY A 238 2.64 4.10 7.98
C GLY A 238 1.45 3.17 7.80
N THR A 239 1.69 1.87 7.63
CA THR A 239 0.63 0.89 7.48
C THR A 239 0.12 0.39 8.84
N ARG A 240 -1.03 -0.27 8.86
CA ARG A 240 -1.57 -0.90 10.08
C ARG A 240 -0.73 -2.07 10.59
N THR A 241 0.13 -2.63 9.75
CA THR A 241 1.12 -3.64 10.15
C THR A 241 2.38 -3.00 10.74
N GLY A 242 2.48 -1.66 10.72
CA GLY A 242 3.62 -0.91 11.23
C GLY A 242 4.77 -0.79 10.23
N LEU A 243 4.54 -1.05 8.94
CA LEU A 243 5.53 -0.86 7.89
C LEU A 243 5.44 0.56 7.33
N LEU A 244 6.47 0.99 6.61
CA LEU A 244 6.44 2.23 5.83
C LEU A 244 6.14 1.90 4.36
N GLU A 245 5.03 2.39 3.86
CA GLU A 245 4.68 2.38 2.45
C GLU A 245 5.14 3.69 1.80
N VAL A 246 5.77 3.61 0.62
CA VAL A 246 6.28 4.74 -0.14
C VAL A 246 5.86 4.60 -1.59
N ASP A 247 4.97 5.47 -2.03
CA ASP A 247 4.58 5.60 -3.43
C ASP A 247 5.54 6.54 -4.15
N VAL A 248 6.06 6.10 -5.28
CA VAL A 248 6.98 6.88 -6.13
C VAL A 248 6.51 6.84 -7.58
N LEU A 249 6.97 7.80 -8.37
CA LEU A 249 6.65 7.82 -9.80
C LEU A 249 7.19 6.58 -10.51
N LEU A 250 8.44 6.21 -10.23
CA LEU A 250 9.08 5.03 -10.77
C LEU A 250 9.95 4.38 -9.70
N ALA A 251 9.63 3.14 -9.34
CA ALA A 251 10.38 2.35 -8.35
C ALA A 251 11.62 1.69 -8.99
N ASP A 252 12.52 2.48 -9.58
CA ASP A 252 13.77 1.98 -10.14
C ASP A 252 14.84 1.72 -9.06
N GLN A 253 15.98 1.16 -9.47
CA GLN A 253 17.08 0.86 -8.55
C GLN A 253 17.57 2.08 -7.78
N ALA A 254 17.68 3.24 -8.44
CA ALA A 254 18.21 4.46 -7.84
C ALA A 254 17.24 5.03 -6.81
N THR A 255 15.96 5.10 -7.16
CA THR A 255 14.86 5.52 -6.30
C THR A 255 14.75 4.64 -5.05
N VAL A 256 14.66 3.32 -5.22
CA VAL A 256 14.55 2.39 -4.07
C VAL A 256 15.80 2.45 -3.18
N THR A 257 16.99 2.57 -3.78
CA THR A 257 18.23 2.74 -3.00
C THR A 257 18.25 4.05 -2.22
N ALA A 258 17.76 5.15 -2.80
CA ALA A 258 17.68 6.45 -2.14
C ALA A 258 16.67 6.41 -0.97
N VAL A 259 15.49 5.83 -1.18
CA VAL A 259 14.49 5.62 -0.12
C VAL A 259 15.08 4.80 1.03
N HIS A 260 15.68 3.63 0.75
CA HIS A 260 16.31 2.81 1.78
C HIS A 260 17.43 3.53 2.53
N ARG A 261 18.23 4.36 1.83
CA ARG A 261 19.27 5.16 2.46
C ARG A 261 18.69 6.22 3.40
N ALA A 262 17.61 6.89 2.98
CA ALA A 262 16.97 7.93 3.78
C ALA A 262 16.40 7.37 5.08
N VAL A 263 15.81 6.18 5.04
CA VAL A 263 15.12 5.57 6.20
C VAL A 263 15.99 4.65 7.06
N ALA A 264 17.20 4.31 6.61
CA ALA A 264 18.13 3.40 7.29
C ALA A 264 18.41 3.67 8.78
N PRO A 265 18.36 4.93 9.30
CA PRO A 265 18.50 5.17 10.74
C PRO A 265 17.38 4.58 11.60
N TRP A 266 16.21 4.32 11.02
CA TRP A 266 14.99 3.90 11.71
C TRP A 266 14.48 2.53 11.26
N LEU A 267 14.56 2.25 9.95
CA LEU A 267 13.93 1.10 9.33
C LEU A 267 14.94 0.26 8.56
N SER A 268 14.77 -1.07 8.62
CA SER A 268 15.43 -2.00 7.70
C SER A 268 14.70 -2.05 6.35
N PRO A 269 15.35 -2.48 5.26
CA PRO A 269 14.68 -2.61 3.94
C PRO A 269 13.41 -3.47 3.94
N LYS A 270 13.34 -4.49 4.81
CA LYS A 270 12.15 -5.35 4.94
C LYS A 270 10.96 -4.66 5.60
N GLN A 271 11.16 -3.48 6.18
CA GLN A 271 10.13 -2.70 6.84
C GLN A 271 9.63 -1.55 5.96
N VAL A 272 10.07 -1.52 4.70
CA VAL A 272 9.76 -0.47 3.72
C VAL A 272 9.22 -1.14 2.47
N GLU A 273 8.05 -0.70 2.03
CA GLU A 273 7.37 -1.16 0.83
C GLU A 273 7.35 0.01 -0.16
N VAL A 274 8.03 -0.15 -1.29
CA VAL A 274 8.09 0.90 -2.32
C VAL A 274 7.27 0.45 -3.53
N THR A 275 6.33 1.30 -3.96
CA THR A 275 5.44 1.05 -5.09
C THR A 275 5.60 2.14 -6.13
N GLY A 276 5.71 1.76 -7.41
CA GLY A 276 5.84 2.70 -8.52
C GLY A 276 4.50 2.91 -9.24
N ALA A 277 4.13 4.17 -9.51
CA ALA A 277 2.98 4.49 -10.36
C ALA A 277 3.20 4.09 -11.82
N LEU A 278 4.44 4.21 -12.31
CA LEU A 278 4.88 3.64 -13.58
C LEU A 278 5.52 2.28 -13.32
N GLN A 279 4.96 1.24 -13.93
CA GLN A 279 5.41 -0.14 -13.75
C GLN A 279 5.95 -0.72 -15.05
N PRO A 280 7.05 -1.50 -15.05
CA PRO A 280 7.50 -2.19 -16.26
C PRO A 280 6.44 -3.13 -16.79
N VAL A 281 6.24 -3.15 -18.11
CA VAL A 281 5.47 -4.20 -18.77
C VAL A 281 6.28 -5.50 -18.67
N PRO A 282 5.73 -6.59 -18.09
CA PRO A 282 6.38 -7.89 -18.10
C PRO A 282 6.78 -8.35 -19.50
N GLY A 283 8.00 -8.90 -19.61
CA GLY A 283 8.53 -9.50 -20.84
C GLY A 283 8.13 -10.95 -21.05
#